data_AF-A0A4Q6G5V5-F1
#
_entry.id   AF-A0A4Q6G5V5-F1
#
_cell.length_a   1.000
_cell.length_b   1.000
_cell.length_c   1.000
_cell.angle_alpha   90.00
_cell.angle_beta   90.00
_cell.angle_gamma   90.00
#
_symmetry.space_group_name_H-M   'P 1'
#
loop_
_entity.id
_entity.type
_entity.pdbx_description
1 polymer ?
#
loop_
_entity_poly.entity_id
_entity_poly.type
_entity_poly.pdbx_seq_one_letter_code
_entity_poly.pdbx_strand_id
1 'polypeptide(L)'
;MAQPVQSSRLALILAPMLLMSCAHSSSETKAPEGGLKDVPRADFNRIAAELALPIFWVQDKNTNGAIDQDEVSGYWGLGAEPKLNEAYERILKEYKTPAPAVADAADAKRRALVRDELSQGRQTIVQTDLTKGSEEDKAIVKNILDAAAGVERIFAKQTGVDALKGQLAKDDTASQFLFFRNQGPWCRAPRTESNPDCSALAAKPKPISGSYPADLQEKDPKFCT
;
A
#
# COMPACT_ATOMS: atom_id res chain seq x y z
N MET A 1 -30.70 85.63 -16.86
CA MET A 1 -31.90 84.97 -17.43
C MET A 1 -31.84 83.51 -16.98
N ALA A 2 -32.37 83.15 -15.82
CA ALA A 2 -33.78 82.85 -15.49
C ALA A 2 -34.27 81.49 -16.07
N GLN A 3 -34.63 80.60 -15.14
CA GLN A 3 -35.14 79.19 -15.13
C GLN A 3 -36.39 78.89 -16.01
N PRO A 4 -36.93 77.63 -16.18
CA PRO A 4 -37.04 76.49 -15.22
C PRO A 4 -36.81 75.05 -15.76
N VAL A 5 -36.33 74.09 -14.95
CA VAL A 5 -37.02 73.05 -14.13
C VAL A 5 -38.11 72.23 -14.85
N GLN A 6 -37.85 70.93 -15.07
CA GLN A 6 -38.86 69.89 -14.88
C GLN A 6 -38.26 68.55 -14.44
N SER A 7 -38.79 68.08 -13.32
CA SER A 7 -38.52 66.83 -12.63
C SER A 7 -39.38 65.72 -13.25
N SER A 8 -38.81 64.54 -13.49
CA SER A 8 -39.58 63.30 -13.56
C SER A 8 -38.75 62.16 -12.99
N ARG A 9 -39.26 61.67 -11.86
CA ARG A 9 -38.82 60.49 -11.14
C ARG A 9 -39.00 59.28 -12.04
N LEU A 10 -37.94 58.53 -12.31
CA LEU A 10 -38.07 57.16 -12.80
C LEU A 10 -37.60 56.20 -11.72
N ALA A 11 -38.49 55.26 -11.41
CA ALA A 11 -38.42 54.37 -10.27
C ALA A 11 -37.25 53.38 -10.36
N LEU A 12 -36.63 53.20 -9.20
CA LEU A 12 -35.72 52.12 -8.86
C LEU A 12 -36.46 50.77 -9.01
N ILE A 13 -36.02 49.92 -9.94
CA ILE A 13 -36.29 48.48 -9.89
C ILE A 13 -34.93 47.79 -9.82
N LEU A 14 -34.43 47.61 -8.60
CA LEU A 14 -33.34 46.69 -8.30
C LEU A 14 -33.88 45.27 -8.48
N ALA A 15 -33.51 44.61 -9.58
CA ALA A 15 -33.66 43.17 -9.70
C ALA A 15 -32.57 42.49 -8.83
N PRO A 16 -32.92 41.57 -7.92
CA PRO A 16 -31.91 40.76 -7.26
C PRO A 16 -31.36 39.74 -8.26
N MET A 17 -30.17 40.00 -8.79
CA MET A 17 -29.34 38.99 -9.43
C MET A 17 -28.98 37.96 -8.37
N LEU A 18 -29.65 36.81 -8.37
CA LEU A 18 -29.21 35.61 -7.66
C LEU A 18 -27.83 35.23 -8.21
N LEU A 19 -26.78 35.60 -7.48
CA LEU A 19 -25.47 34.97 -7.60
C LEU A 19 -25.63 33.54 -7.08
N MET A 20 -25.83 32.64 -8.03
CA MET A 20 -25.79 31.20 -7.85
C MET A 20 -24.36 30.84 -7.44
N SER A 21 -24.11 30.85 -6.13
CA SER A 21 -22.88 30.37 -5.54
C SER A 21 -22.77 28.88 -5.88
N CYS A 22 -21.83 28.53 -6.77
CA CYS A 22 -21.38 27.16 -6.95
C CYS A 22 -20.67 26.75 -5.66
N ALA A 23 -21.46 26.38 -4.65
CA ALA A 23 -21.00 25.59 -3.54
C ALA A 23 -20.44 24.29 -4.13
N HIS A 24 -19.12 24.23 -4.25
CA HIS A 24 -18.42 22.96 -4.34
C HIS A 24 -18.77 22.22 -3.05
N SER A 25 -19.79 21.36 -3.15
CA SER A 25 -20.10 20.38 -2.13
C SER A 25 -18.95 19.37 -2.17
N SER A 26 -17.88 19.70 -1.46
CA SER A 26 -16.97 18.71 -0.92
C SER A 26 -17.83 17.83 -0.04
N SER A 27 -18.23 16.69 -0.59
CA SER A 27 -18.73 15.57 0.19
C SER A 27 -17.59 15.12 1.10
N GLU A 28 -17.40 15.81 2.21
CA GLU A 28 -16.68 15.28 3.36
C GLU A 28 -17.49 14.09 3.85
N THR A 29 -17.01 12.90 3.48
CA THR A 29 -17.47 11.65 4.06
C THR A 29 -17.31 11.77 5.57
N LYS A 30 -18.44 11.92 6.28
CA LYS A 30 -18.49 12.04 7.73
C LYS A 30 -17.71 10.86 8.34
N ALA A 31 -16.59 11.16 8.98
CA ALA A 31 -15.79 10.17 9.70
C ALA A 31 -16.69 9.45 10.72
N PRO A 32 -16.56 8.13 10.89
CA PRO A 32 -17.39 7.37 11.82
C PRO A 32 -17.31 7.97 13.22
N GLU A 33 -18.48 8.15 13.86
CA GLU A 33 -18.61 8.72 15.20
C GLU A 33 -17.89 7.81 16.20
N GLY A 34 -16.66 8.18 16.57
CA GLY A 34 -15.80 7.41 17.45
C GLY A 34 -14.31 7.56 17.17
N GLY A 35 -13.91 8.03 15.99
CA GLY A 35 -12.51 8.01 15.54
C GLY A 35 -12.07 6.58 15.17
N LEU A 36 -11.08 6.47 14.29
CA LEU A 36 -10.58 5.17 13.81
C LEU A 36 -9.65 4.51 14.87
N LYS A 37 -10.22 4.04 15.99
CA LYS A 37 -9.46 3.63 17.20
C LYS A 37 -9.53 2.14 17.59
N ASP A 38 -10.32 1.35 16.88
CA ASP A 38 -10.61 -0.05 17.26
C ASP A 38 -9.47 -1.03 17.00
N VAL A 39 -8.43 -0.63 16.27
CA VAL A 39 -7.28 -1.46 15.91
C VAL A 39 -6.01 -0.82 16.45
N PRO A 40 -5.27 -1.45 17.38
CA PRO A 40 -4.00 -0.94 17.87
C PRO A 40 -2.97 -0.78 16.74
N ARG A 41 -2.10 0.23 16.83
CA ARG A 41 -1.10 0.52 15.79
C ARG A 41 -0.26 -0.68 15.35
N ALA A 42 0.19 -1.50 16.31
CA ALA A 42 0.98 -2.69 16.01
C ALA A 42 0.19 -3.70 15.15
N ASP A 43 -1.09 -3.90 15.46
CA ASP A 43 -1.98 -4.77 14.68
C ASP A 43 -2.34 -4.14 13.34
N PHE A 44 -2.57 -2.84 13.29
CA PHE A 44 -2.84 -2.13 12.04
C PHE A 44 -1.72 -2.36 11.03
N ASN A 45 -0.47 -2.11 11.42
CA ASN A 45 0.69 -2.27 10.53
C ASN A 45 0.95 -3.74 10.17
N ARG A 46 0.78 -4.67 11.13
CA ARG A 46 0.91 -6.10 10.87
C ARG A 46 -0.12 -6.59 9.86
N ILE A 47 -1.40 -6.26 10.08
CA ILE A 47 -2.51 -6.68 9.21
C ILE A 47 -2.40 -5.98 7.85
N ALA A 48 -1.99 -4.71 7.79
CA ALA A 48 -1.76 -4.03 6.52
C ALA A 48 -0.73 -4.79 5.66
N ALA A 49 0.37 -5.26 6.25
CA ALA A 49 1.35 -6.10 5.57
C ALA A 49 0.73 -7.45 5.12
N GLU A 50 0.01 -8.15 6.00
CA GLU A 50 -0.65 -9.43 5.68
C GLU A 50 -1.72 -9.29 4.57
N LEU A 51 -2.37 -8.13 4.47
CA LEU A 51 -3.36 -7.80 3.44
C LEU A 51 -2.73 -7.16 2.18
N ALA A 52 -1.40 -7.05 2.13
CA ALA A 52 -0.65 -6.36 1.06
C ALA A 52 -1.18 -4.95 0.77
N LEU A 53 -1.58 -4.22 1.82
CA LEU A 53 -2.08 -2.86 1.72
C LEU A 53 -0.92 -1.86 1.76
N PRO A 54 -0.87 -0.86 0.86
CA PRO A 54 0.20 0.14 0.83
C PRO A 54 0.07 1.19 1.93
N ILE A 55 -0.50 0.90 3.10
CA ILE A 55 -0.74 1.86 4.18
C ILE A 55 -0.11 1.41 5.50
N PHE A 56 0.56 2.34 6.17
CA PHE A 56 1.11 2.09 7.51
C PHE A 56 0.88 3.31 8.41
N TRP A 57 0.50 3.05 9.66
CA TRP A 57 0.38 4.04 10.73
C TRP A 57 1.77 4.37 11.28
N VAL A 58 2.23 5.58 10.97
CA VAL A 58 3.61 6.05 11.23
C VAL A 58 3.77 6.57 12.65
N GLN A 59 2.78 7.30 13.16
CA GLN A 59 2.81 7.86 14.51
C GLN A 59 1.42 8.37 14.89
N ASP A 60 1.02 8.17 16.14
CA ASP A 60 -0.08 8.92 16.77
C ASP A 60 0.49 10.29 17.21
N LYS A 61 0.38 11.29 16.34
CA LYS A 61 1.00 12.61 16.51
C LYS A 61 0.27 13.44 17.55
N ASN A 62 -1.06 13.33 17.58
CA ASN A 62 -1.91 14.11 18.49
C ASN A 62 -2.24 13.35 19.79
N THR A 63 -1.76 12.10 19.93
CA THR A 63 -1.94 11.25 21.12
C THR A 63 -3.42 10.98 21.43
N ASN A 64 -4.28 10.93 20.41
CA ASN A 64 -5.72 10.70 20.59
C ASN A 64 -6.10 9.20 20.56
N GLY A 65 -5.14 8.31 20.24
CA GLY A 65 -5.36 6.87 20.15
C GLY A 65 -6.20 6.42 18.95
N ALA A 66 -6.43 7.29 17.97
CA ALA A 66 -7.15 7.05 16.73
C ALA A 66 -6.25 7.37 15.53
N ILE A 67 -6.39 6.63 14.44
CA ILE A 67 -5.60 6.89 13.24
C ILE A 67 -6.19 8.05 12.43
N ASP A 68 -5.35 9.02 12.11
CA ASP A 68 -5.70 10.18 11.27
C ASP A 68 -5.03 10.12 9.88
N GLN A 69 -5.57 10.87 8.91
CA GLN A 69 -5.09 10.83 7.52
C GLN A 69 -3.64 11.34 7.35
N ASP A 70 -3.17 12.22 8.24
CA ASP A 70 -1.80 12.73 8.25
C ASP A 70 -0.85 11.87 9.12
N GLU A 71 -1.36 10.78 9.70
CA GLU A 71 -0.59 9.81 10.49
C GLU A 71 -0.25 8.53 9.72
N VAL A 72 -0.72 8.43 8.49
CA VAL A 72 -0.47 7.30 7.60
C VAL A 72 0.47 7.65 6.47
N SER A 73 1.12 6.62 5.93
CA SER A 73 1.99 6.74 4.77
C SER A 73 1.83 5.58 3.82
N GLY A 74 1.97 5.91 2.53
CA GLY A 74 2.21 4.98 1.45
C GLY A 74 3.48 4.15 1.67
N TYR A 75 3.45 2.85 1.32
CA TYR A 75 4.65 2.03 1.20
C TYR A 75 5.12 1.96 -0.27
N TRP A 76 6.33 2.46 -0.54
CA TRP A 76 6.88 2.49 -1.90
C TRP A 76 6.96 1.08 -2.50
N GLY A 77 6.49 0.93 -3.75
CA GLY A 77 6.53 -0.31 -4.50
C GLY A 77 5.35 -1.27 -4.30
N LEU A 78 4.46 -1.02 -3.32
CA LEU A 78 3.33 -1.91 -3.03
C LEU A 78 2.02 -1.51 -3.75
N GLY A 79 1.99 -0.38 -4.45
CA GLY A 79 0.86 0.04 -5.28
C GLY A 79 0.56 1.53 -5.19
N ALA A 80 -0.66 1.90 -5.59
CA ALA A 80 -1.16 3.27 -5.49
C ALA A 80 -1.34 3.72 -4.03
N GLU A 81 -1.42 5.04 -3.83
CA GLU A 81 -1.68 5.64 -2.51
C GLU A 81 -2.97 5.05 -1.90
N PRO A 82 -2.90 4.52 -0.67
CA PRO A 82 -4.05 3.93 -0.01
C PRO A 82 -5.03 5.02 0.45
N LYS A 83 -6.32 4.69 0.38
CA LYS A 83 -7.36 5.48 1.03
C LYS A 83 -7.56 4.96 2.45
N LEU A 84 -7.32 5.82 3.45
CA LEU A 84 -7.34 5.42 4.87
C LEU A 84 -8.62 4.67 5.25
N ASN A 85 -9.78 5.23 4.95
CA ASN A 85 -11.06 4.62 5.34
C ASN A 85 -11.26 3.22 4.72
N GLU A 86 -11.02 3.07 3.42
CA GLU A 86 -11.17 1.77 2.73
C GLU A 86 -10.18 0.72 3.27
N ALA A 87 -8.95 1.13 3.56
CA ALA A 87 -7.95 0.24 4.14
C ALA A 87 -8.28 -0.12 5.59
N TYR A 88 -8.73 0.86 6.38
CA TYR A 88 -9.12 0.67 7.77
C TYR A 88 -10.28 -0.32 7.90
N GLU A 89 -11.31 -0.22 7.07
CA GLU A 89 -12.43 -1.17 7.05
C GLU A 89 -11.95 -2.62 6.82
N ARG A 90 -11.03 -2.81 5.86
CA ARG A 90 -10.45 -4.13 5.57
C ARG A 90 -9.62 -4.66 6.75
N ILE A 91 -8.81 -3.80 7.35
CA ILE A 91 -7.98 -4.15 8.50
C ILE A 91 -8.85 -4.45 9.73
N LEU A 92 -9.86 -3.63 10.01
CA LEU A 92 -10.79 -3.82 11.11
C LEU A 92 -11.54 -5.15 10.96
N LYS A 93 -11.99 -5.46 9.74
CA LYS A 93 -12.63 -6.75 9.45
C LYS A 93 -11.71 -7.92 9.78
N GLU A 94 -10.47 -7.90 9.29
CA GLU A 94 -9.50 -8.96 9.57
C GLU A 94 -9.13 -9.03 11.06
N TYR A 95 -9.05 -7.89 11.74
CA TYR A 95 -8.76 -7.80 13.17
C TYR A 95 -9.88 -8.41 14.03
N LYS A 96 -11.14 -8.09 13.74
CA LYS A 96 -12.31 -8.57 14.51
C LYS A 96 -12.72 -9.98 14.12
N THR A 97 -12.55 -10.34 12.85
CA THR A 97 -13.00 -11.62 12.31
C THR A 97 -12.01 -12.07 11.23
N PRO A 98 -10.87 -12.66 11.64
CA PRO A 98 -9.87 -13.17 10.70
C PRO A 98 -10.50 -14.15 9.72
N ALA A 99 -10.06 -14.09 8.46
CA ALA A 99 -10.54 -15.05 7.46
C ALA A 99 -10.21 -16.49 7.91
N PRO A 100 -11.14 -17.45 7.70
CA PRO A 100 -10.86 -18.84 8.02
C PRO A 100 -9.69 -19.35 7.18
N ALA A 101 -9.00 -20.37 7.68
CA ALA A 101 -8.01 -21.08 6.90
C ALA A 101 -8.64 -21.65 5.62
N VAL A 102 -7.84 -21.72 4.55
CA VAL A 102 -8.26 -22.39 3.31
C VAL A 102 -8.51 -23.88 3.58
N ALA A 103 -9.39 -24.49 2.80
CA ALA A 103 -9.83 -25.86 3.01
C ALA A 103 -8.70 -26.90 2.85
N ASP A 104 -7.76 -26.64 1.95
CA ASP A 104 -6.60 -27.52 1.77
C ASP A 104 -5.63 -27.36 2.95
N ALA A 105 -5.42 -28.45 3.71
CA ALA A 105 -4.62 -28.42 4.92
C ALA A 105 -3.14 -28.11 4.67
N ALA A 106 -2.59 -28.54 3.53
CA ALA A 106 -1.20 -28.26 3.18
C ALA A 106 -1.00 -26.79 2.83
N ASP A 107 -1.91 -26.20 2.05
CA ASP A 107 -1.89 -24.77 1.72
C ASP A 107 -2.20 -23.92 2.96
N ALA A 108 -3.11 -24.35 3.83
CA ALA A 108 -3.37 -23.69 5.11
C ALA A 108 -2.11 -23.61 5.98
N LYS A 109 -1.37 -24.72 6.08
CA LYS A 109 -0.08 -24.76 6.79
C LYS A 109 0.96 -23.84 6.16
N ARG A 110 1.09 -23.85 4.83
CA ARG A 110 2.00 -22.96 4.09
C ARG A 110 1.67 -21.48 4.36
N ARG A 111 0.40 -21.07 4.23
CA ARG A 111 -0.03 -19.69 4.49
C ARG A 111 0.19 -19.27 5.94
N ALA A 112 0.04 -20.19 6.90
CA ALA A 112 0.38 -19.92 8.29
C ALA A 112 1.88 -19.66 8.49
N LEU A 113 2.76 -20.42 7.81
CA LEU A 113 4.21 -20.18 7.81
C LEU A 113 4.58 -18.84 7.16
N VAL A 114 3.89 -18.45 6.08
CA VAL A 114 4.04 -17.13 5.46
C VAL A 114 3.70 -16.02 6.46
N ARG A 115 2.62 -16.16 7.24
CA ARG A 115 2.31 -15.19 8.30
C ARG A 115 3.37 -15.16 9.41
N ASP A 116 3.92 -16.30 9.81
CA ASP A 116 5.03 -16.34 10.78
C ASP A 116 6.30 -15.66 10.23
N GLU A 117 6.65 -15.89 8.97
CA GLU A 117 7.71 -15.19 8.23
C GLU A 117 7.50 -13.67 8.23
N LEU A 118 6.27 -13.21 7.99
CA LEU A 118 5.92 -11.79 8.02
C LEU A 118 6.02 -11.20 9.43
N SER A 119 5.60 -11.96 10.45
CA SER A 119 5.58 -11.53 11.85
C SER A 119 6.96 -11.28 12.48
N GLN A 120 8.03 -11.79 11.86
CA GLN A 120 9.40 -11.60 12.34
C GLN A 120 9.97 -10.23 11.95
N GLY A 121 9.45 -9.62 10.88
CA GLY A 121 9.78 -8.26 10.50
C GLY A 121 8.89 -7.25 11.22
N ARG A 122 9.42 -6.06 11.47
CA ARG A 122 8.62 -4.88 11.81
C ARG A 122 8.91 -3.84 10.74
N GLN A 123 7.88 -3.44 10.02
CA GLN A 123 7.96 -2.44 8.97
C GLN A 123 8.25 -1.09 9.62
N THR A 124 9.40 -0.52 9.29
CA THR A 124 9.76 0.85 9.63
C THR A 124 9.64 1.69 8.37
N ILE A 125 8.85 2.75 8.44
CA ILE A 125 8.69 3.69 7.33
C ILE A 125 9.80 4.74 7.43
N VAL A 126 10.58 4.86 6.36
CA VAL A 126 11.57 5.93 6.20
C VAL A 126 10.91 7.01 5.34
N GLN A 127 10.63 8.16 5.94
CA GLN A 127 10.02 9.30 5.25
C GLN A 127 11.04 10.40 5.04
N THR A 128 10.99 11.03 3.86
CA THR A 128 11.79 12.21 3.55
C THR A 128 10.83 13.36 3.25
N ASP A 129 10.89 14.42 4.06
CA ASP A 129 10.09 15.62 3.84
C ASP A 129 10.77 16.51 2.78
N LEU A 130 10.15 16.59 1.61
CA LEU A 130 10.59 17.44 0.49
C LEU A 130 9.64 18.62 0.26
N THR A 131 8.73 18.94 1.20
CA THR A 131 7.76 20.03 1.04
C THR A 131 8.42 21.40 0.85
N LYS A 132 9.60 21.60 1.44
CA LYS A 132 10.43 22.80 1.32
C LYS A 132 11.49 22.71 0.22
N GLY A 133 11.57 21.59 -0.51
CA GLY A 133 12.53 21.42 -1.60
C GLY A 133 12.17 22.27 -2.81
N SER A 134 13.19 22.64 -3.60
CA SER A 134 12.97 23.28 -4.91
C SER A 134 12.27 22.31 -5.87
N GLU A 135 11.65 22.84 -6.93
CA GLU A 135 11.03 21.98 -7.95
C GLU A 135 12.09 21.15 -8.69
N GLU A 136 13.30 21.68 -8.83
CA GLU A 136 14.46 21.00 -9.37
C GLU A 136 14.87 19.80 -8.51
N ASP A 137 14.96 19.97 -7.18
CA ASP A 137 15.32 18.87 -6.26
C ASP A 137 14.24 17.77 -6.27
N LYS A 138 12.96 18.16 -6.26
CA LYS A 138 11.85 17.20 -6.36
C LYS A 138 11.90 16.41 -7.68
N ALA A 139 12.22 17.08 -8.79
CA ALA A 139 12.38 16.43 -10.09
C ALA A 139 13.55 15.44 -10.10
N ILE A 140 14.69 15.79 -9.48
CA ILE A 140 15.83 14.89 -9.31
C ILE A 140 15.41 13.63 -8.53
N VAL A 141 14.78 13.81 -7.37
CA VAL A 141 14.32 12.68 -6.54
C VAL A 141 13.35 11.79 -7.31
N LYS A 142 12.40 12.37 -8.05
CA LYS A 142 11.47 11.61 -8.89
C LYS A 142 12.22 10.73 -9.90
N ASN A 143 13.18 11.29 -10.63
CA ASN A 143 13.96 10.54 -11.63
C ASN A 143 14.78 9.41 -10.98
N ILE A 144 15.32 9.62 -9.78
CA ILE A 144 16.04 8.59 -9.03
C ILE A 144 15.09 7.44 -8.65
N LEU A 145 13.89 7.74 -8.16
CA LEU A 145 12.90 6.71 -7.80
C LEU A 145 12.39 5.94 -9.04
N ASP A 146 12.22 6.62 -10.18
CA ASP A 146 11.86 5.96 -11.44
C ASP A 146 12.98 5.01 -11.92
N ALA A 147 14.25 5.41 -11.75
CA ALA A 147 15.41 4.55 -12.04
C ALA A 147 15.49 3.37 -11.08
N ALA A 148 15.26 3.59 -9.77
CA ALA A 148 15.22 2.52 -8.77
C ALA A 148 14.16 1.46 -9.11
N ALA A 149 12.96 1.87 -9.53
CA ALA A 149 11.94 0.94 -10.01
C ALA A 149 12.41 0.12 -11.23
N GLY A 150 13.30 0.67 -12.06
CA GLY A 150 13.97 -0.04 -13.14
C GLY A 150 14.96 -1.09 -12.64
N VAL A 151 15.76 -0.76 -11.62
CA VAL A 151 16.70 -1.69 -10.97
C VAL A 151 15.97 -2.88 -10.36
N GLU A 152 14.84 -2.65 -9.69
CA GLU A 152 14.00 -3.74 -9.12
C GLU A 152 13.55 -4.73 -10.20
N ARG A 153 13.13 -4.25 -11.37
CA ARG A 153 12.75 -5.12 -12.51
C ARG A 153 13.93 -5.90 -13.07
N ILE A 154 15.12 -5.28 -13.14
CA ILE A 154 16.33 -5.97 -13.60
C ILE A 154 16.71 -7.06 -12.59
N PHE A 155 16.69 -6.74 -11.30
CA PHE A 155 16.98 -7.70 -10.24
C PHE A 155 16.03 -8.89 -10.30
N ALA A 156 14.73 -8.65 -10.43
CA ALA A 156 13.73 -9.72 -10.54
C ALA A 156 13.98 -10.64 -11.75
N LYS A 157 14.48 -10.09 -12.87
CA LYS A 157 14.88 -10.88 -14.04
C LYS A 157 16.16 -11.66 -13.79
N GLN A 158 17.17 -11.06 -13.17
CA GLN A 158 18.44 -11.71 -12.87
C GLN A 158 18.30 -12.87 -11.87
N THR A 159 17.38 -12.75 -10.91
CA THR A 159 17.07 -13.82 -9.95
C THR A 159 16.01 -14.80 -10.47
N GLY A 160 15.41 -14.54 -11.65
CA GLY A 160 14.41 -15.41 -12.27
C GLY A 160 13.02 -15.32 -11.64
N VAL A 161 12.83 -14.51 -10.60
CA VAL A 161 11.54 -14.40 -9.89
C VAL A 161 10.47 -13.66 -10.70
N ASP A 162 10.85 -12.85 -11.70
CA ASP A 162 9.90 -12.13 -12.56
C ASP A 162 8.86 -13.10 -13.19
N ALA A 163 9.32 -14.28 -13.65
CA ALA A 163 8.46 -15.32 -14.22
C ALA A 163 7.54 -16.01 -13.19
N LEU A 164 7.87 -15.93 -11.89
CA LEU A 164 7.12 -16.56 -10.81
C LEU A 164 5.98 -15.68 -10.28
N LYS A 165 6.03 -14.37 -10.50
CA LYS A 165 5.05 -13.40 -9.97
C LYS A 165 3.61 -13.73 -10.40
N GLY A 166 3.43 -14.21 -11.64
CA GLY A 166 2.12 -14.58 -12.19
C GLY A 166 1.49 -15.83 -11.54
N GLN A 167 2.24 -16.58 -10.74
CA GLN A 167 1.79 -17.80 -10.09
C GLN A 167 1.21 -17.55 -8.69
N LEU A 168 1.30 -16.32 -8.17
CA LEU A 168 0.74 -15.95 -6.87
C LEU A 168 -0.79 -16.05 -6.91
N ALA A 169 -1.35 -16.72 -5.91
CA ALA A 169 -2.79 -16.78 -5.71
C ALA A 169 -3.33 -15.36 -5.37
N LYS A 170 -4.38 -14.93 -6.08
CA LYS A 170 -4.93 -13.57 -5.94
C LYS A 170 -5.57 -13.32 -4.57
N ASP A 171 -6.10 -14.37 -3.96
CA ASP A 171 -6.70 -14.39 -2.63
C ASP A 171 -5.65 -14.50 -1.50
N ASP A 172 -4.39 -14.81 -1.82
CA ASP A 172 -3.31 -14.94 -0.85
C ASP A 172 -2.47 -13.67 -0.75
N THR A 173 -3.05 -12.65 -0.14
CA THR A 173 -2.41 -11.34 0.02
C THR A 173 -1.12 -11.41 0.84
N ALA A 174 -1.06 -12.30 1.84
CA ALA A 174 0.14 -12.45 2.67
C ALA A 174 1.31 -12.99 1.85
N SER A 175 1.05 -13.96 0.96
CA SER A 175 2.07 -14.45 0.02
C SER A 175 2.49 -13.40 -1.01
N GLN A 176 1.56 -12.56 -1.47
CA GLN A 176 1.90 -11.43 -2.36
C GLN A 176 2.84 -10.44 -1.65
N PHE A 177 2.56 -10.11 -0.38
CA PHE A 177 3.43 -9.23 0.40
C PHE A 177 4.78 -9.87 0.73
N LEU A 178 4.82 -11.17 1.06
CA LEU A 178 6.09 -11.91 1.22
C LEU A 178 6.91 -11.83 -0.06
N PHE A 179 6.28 -12.08 -1.22
CA PHE A 179 6.97 -12.07 -2.50
C PHE A 179 7.61 -10.71 -2.79
N PHE A 180 6.87 -9.64 -2.51
CA PHE A 180 7.36 -8.28 -2.60
C PHE A 180 8.53 -8.03 -1.63
N ARG A 181 8.36 -8.33 -0.33
CA ARG A 181 9.35 -8.07 0.72
C ARG A 181 10.66 -8.83 0.49
N ASN A 182 10.55 -10.12 0.17
CA ASN A 182 11.69 -11.01 0.05
C ASN A 182 12.25 -11.06 -1.38
N GLN A 183 11.68 -10.30 -2.31
CA GLN A 183 12.04 -10.28 -3.73
C GLN A 183 12.02 -11.69 -4.35
N GLY A 184 10.98 -12.46 -4.00
CA GLY A 184 10.82 -13.86 -4.40
C GLY A 184 9.97 -14.67 -3.43
N PRO A 185 9.63 -15.92 -3.77
CA PRO A 185 8.65 -16.70 -3.03
C PRO A 185 9.21 -17.41 -1.79
N TRP A 186 10.49 -17.23 -1.46
CA TRP A 186 11.15 -17.98 -0.40
C TRP A 186 11.11 -17.23 0.92
N CYS A 187 10.86 -17.95 2.00
CA CYS A 187 11.00 -17.41 3.36
C CYS A 187 12.48 -17.18 3.68
N ARG A 188 12.78 -16.08 4.38
CA ARG A 188 14.13 -15.59 4.66
C ARG A 188 14.33 -15.14 6.11
N ALA A 189 13.29 -15.18 6.94
CA ALA A 189 13.39 -14.82 8.35
C ALA A 189 13.90 -16.02 9.18
N PRO A 190 14.60 -15.79 10.31
CA PRO A 190 15.34 -16.84 11.01
C PRO A 190 14.51 -18.07 11.43
N ARG A 191 13.24 -17.91 11.80
CA ARG A 191 12.39 -19.06 12.21
C ARG A 191 11.87 -19.89 11.04
N THR A 192 11.92 -19.35 9.82
CA THR A 192 11.16 -19.84 8.66
C THR A 192 12.04 -20.12 7.45
N GLU A 193 13.25 -19.56 7.37
CA GLU A 193 14.17 -19.70 6.23
C GLU A 193 14.59 -21.15 5.94
N SER A 194 14.66 -21.98 6.98
CA SER A 194 15.03 -23.40 6.86
C SER A 194 13.82 -24.33 6.71
N ASN A 195 12.60 -23.79 6.68
CA ASN A 195 11.39 -24.59 6.59
C ASN A 195 10.98 -24.80 5.12
N PRO A 196 11.07 -26.02 4.57
CA PRO A 196 10.78 -26.27 3.16
C PRO A 196 9.30 -26.09 2.80
N ASP A 197 8.40 -26.02 3.79
CA ASP A 197 6.97 -25.72 3.58
C ASP A 197 6.69 -24.21 3.56
N CYS A 198 7.65 -23.35 3.90
CA CYS A 198 7.47 -21.90 3.93
C CYS A 198 7.77 -21.30 2.55
N SER A 199 6.71 -20.97 1.80
CA SER A 199 6.82 -20.29 0.51
C SER A 199 5.56 -19.49 0.20
N ALA A 200 5.72 -18.38 -0.54
CA ALA A 200 4.61 -17.64 -1.12
C ALA A 200 3.88 -18.43 -2.22
N LEU A 201 4.53 -19.45 -2.82
CA LEU A 201 3.94 -20.26 -3.89
C LEU A 201 3.64 -21.67 -3.39
N ALA A 202 2.45 -22.19 -3.72
CA ALA A 202 2.07 -23.56 -3.41
C ALA A 202 3.02 -24.61 -4.02
N ALA A 203 3.58 -24.31 -5.20
CA ALA A 203 4.54 -25.17 -5.89
C ALA A 203 5.91 -25.27 -5.20
N LYS A 204 6.25 -24.35 -4.28
CA LYS A 204 7.49 -24.35 -3.50
C LYS A 204 8.75 -24.56 -4.39
N PRO A 205 8.97 -23.70 -5.41
CA PRO A 205 10.10 -23.89 -6.32
C PRO A 205 11.42 -23.77 -5.53
N LYS A 206 12.44 -24.52 -5.97
CA LYS A 206 13.81 -24.30 -5.48
C LYS A 206 14.30 -22.90 -5.89
N PRO A 207 15.32 -22.35 -5.20
CA PRO A 207 16.01 -21.14 -5.67
C PRO A 207 16.46 -21.31 -7.13
N ILE A 208 16.21 -20.28 -7.93
CA ILE A 208 16.57 -20.21 -9.35
C ILE A 208 17.41 -18.97 -9.63
N SER A 209 18.02 -18.93 -10.81
CA SER A 209 18.66 -17.74 -11.36
C SER A 209 18.13 -17.49 -12.77
N GLY A 210 17.79 -16.25 -13.07
CA GLY A 210 17.40 -15.87 -14.44
C GLY A 210 18.60 -15.55 -15.35
N SER A 211 19.83 -15.62 -14.84
CA SER A 211 21.05 -15.47 -15.63
C SER A 211 21.40 -16.72 -16.44
N TYR A 212 20.75 -17.86 -16.16
CA TYR A 212 21.03 -19.14 -16.79
C TYR A 212 19.79 -19.74 -17.46
N PRO A 213 19.93 -20.55 -18.52
CA PRO A 213 18.81 -21.25 -19.13
C PRO A 213 18.08 -22.16 -18.12
N ALA A 214 16.74 -22.23 -18.23
CA ALA A 214 15.93 -23.09 -17.37
C ALA A 214 16.34 -24.58 -17.50
N ASP A 215 16.55 -25.03 -18.74
CA ASP A 215 16.99 -26.39 -19.04
C ASP A 215 18.26 -26.81 -18.28
N LEU A 216 19.22 -25.89 -18.12
CA LEU A 216 20.46 -26.16 -17.40
C LEU A 216 20.19 -26.36 -15.90
N GLN A 217 19.31 -25.53 -15.33
CA GLN A 217 18.93 -25.60 -13.91
C GLN A 217 18.03 -26.79 -13.57
N GLU A 218 17.25 -27.29 -14.54
CA GLU A 218 16.35 -28.43 -14.35
C GLU A 218 17.03 -29.78 -14.59
N LYS A 219 17.91 -29.86 -15.60
CA LYS A 219 18.43 -31.14 -16.12
C LYS A 219 19.82 -31.48 -15.59
N ASP A 220 20.62 -30.50 -15.20
CA ASP A 220 21.96 -30.75 -14.65
C ASP A 220 21.93 -30.74 -13.12
N PRO A 221 21.99 -31.92 -12.45
CA PRO A 221 21.95 -32.00 -10.99
C PRO A 221 23.18 -31.40 -10.31
N LYS A 222 24.25 -31.07 -11.05
CA LYS A 222 25.45 -30.40 -10.51
C LYS A 222 25.37 -28.88 -10.63
N PHE A 223 24.37 -28.35 -11.33
CA PHE A 223 24.20 -26.93 -11.51
C PHE A 223 23.52 -26.31 -10.28
N CYS A 224 24.23 -25.41 -9.59
CA CYS A 224 23.77 -24.76 -8.35
C CYS A 224 23.43 -25.71 -7.18
N THR A 225 24.35 -26.65 -6.87
CA THR A 225 24.36 -27.39 -5.58
C THR A 225 24.89 -26.54 -4.44
#